data_AF-A0A2X4PLF4-F1
#
_entry.id   AF-A0A2X4PLF4-F1
#
_cell.length_a   1.000
_cell.length_b   1.000
_cell.length_c   1.000
_cell.angle_alpha   90.00
_cell.angle_beta   90.00
_cell.angle_gamma   90.00
#
_symmetry.space_group_name_H-M   'P 1'
#
loop_
_entity.id
_entity.type
_entity.pdbx_description
1 polymer ?
#
loop_
_entity_poly.entity_id
_entity_poly.type
_entity_poly.pdbx_seq_one_letter_code
_entity_poly.pdbx_strand_id
1 'polypeptide(L)'
;MEVIFASLIYYSCFFALFALLIYMGRTTERLSAYPMFALWLLLTIFAGMRFGPGRDFSMYLNIYEYGEHTPNYHVLEPFWKEMIDLFRRWGVSSAVWFTTVAGLTYALLIYGFRRLCGENWWIAILAFVLVYSGYFETFNIMRQYLALGIMIASYPLMQQKRYLWFALCLVGAFLVHSSAAIILPMLLIARIKWNKYILAALLVFSPLLSELLLPSMLDLLGNILPDRYGIYTEKSQVSKMQTETGLYPLFLMFVALYFVFSAKRISKYRPEIYPYINSLVFAVIIYSLFKNFETGVRIFYYPFAFFFPLLALTVKPGDKLKRQPAIVAILLVFSIFTCKNLSDINESYSKYRNIYDTRRYRTTAILQEESIISPVLVKSLVETKARG
;
A
#
# COMPACT_ATOMS: atom_id res chain seq x y z
N MET A 1 -11.23 18.73 17.28
CA MET A 1 -12.40 17.84 17.48
C MET A 1 -13.20 17.66 16.19
N GLU A 2 -13.67 18.73 15.53
CA GLU A 2 -14.47 18.62 14.29
C GLU A 2 -13.81 17.79 13.18
N VAL A 3 -12.52 17.98 12.95
CA VAL A 3 -11.76 17.27 11.90
C VAL A 3 -11.73 15.75 12.15
N ILE A 4 -11.58 15.34 13.41
CA ILE A 4 -11.54 13.93 13.81
C ILE A 4 -12.93 13.31 13.63
N PHE A 5 -13.98 14.06 13.97
CA PHE A 5 -15.35 13.62 13.76
C PHE A 5 -15.70 13.48 12.26
N ALA A 6 -15.30 14.43 11.43
CA ALA A 6 -15.45 14.34 9.97
C ALA A 6 -14.71 13.13 9.38
N SER A 7 -13.47 12.91 9.84
CA SER A 7 -12.66 11.74 9.47
C SER A 7 -13.38 10.42 9.81
N LEU A 8 -13.98 10.32 11.01
CA LEU A 8 -14.76 9.15 11.41
C LEU A 8 -15.97 8.90 10.50
N ILE A 9 -16.66 9.95 10.06
CA ILE A 9 -17.77 9.84 9.10
C ILE A 9 -17.25 9.29 7.77
N TYR A 10 -16.15 9.84 7.24
CA TYR A 10 -15.56 9.37 5.99
C TYR A 10 -15.20 7.89 6.03
N TYR A 11 -14.52 7.42 7.08
CA TYR A 11 -14.19 6.00 7.22
C TYR A 11 -15.43 5.14 7.40
N SER A 12 -16.42 5.58 8.18
CA SER A 12 -17.68 4.84 8.40
C SER A 12 -18.44 4.65 7.09
N CYS A 13 -18.59 5.73 6.30
CA CYS A 13 -19.19 5.67 4.97
C CYS A 13 -18.40 4.77 4.01
N PHE A 14 -17.06 4.88 4.02
CA PHE A 14 -16.19 4.05 3.21
C PHE A 14 -16.36 2.56 3.53
N PHE A 15 -16.24 2.15 4.79
CA PHE A 15 -16.36 0.75 5.19
C PHE A 15 -17.77 0.20 4.99
N ALA A 16 -18.82 1.00 5.21
CA ALA A 16 -20.20 0.59 4.95
C ALA A 16 -20.44 0.31 3.45
N LEU A 17 -20.03 1.24 2.58
CA LEU A 17 -20.17 1.09 1.13
C LEU A 17 -19.28 -0.04 0.61
N PHE A 18 -18.06 -0.16 1.12
CA PHE A 18 -17.15 -1.26 0.80
C PHE A 18 -17.76 -2.62 1.16
N ALA A 19 -18.32 -2.77 2.36
CA ALA A 19 -18.96 -4.00 2.80
C ALA A 19 -20.17 -4.36 1.91
N LEU A 20 -20.99 -3.37 1.54
CA LEU A 20 -22.10 -3.54 0.60
C LEU A 20 -21.61 -4.02 -0.77
N LEU A 21 -20.58 -3.37 -1.34
CA LEU A 21 -20.03 -3.72 -2.65
C LEU A 21 -19.38 -5.11 -2.66
N ILE A 22 -18.70 -5.50 -1.58
CA ILE A 22 -18.18 -6.86 -1.41
C ILE A 22 -19.33 -7.88 -1.30
N TYR A 23 -20.38 -7.56 -0.55
CA TYR A 23 -21.56 -8.41 -0.42
C TYR A 23 -22.30 -8.61 -1.75
N MET A 24 -22.37 -7.57 -2.60
CA MET A 24 -22.94 -7.65 -3.94
C MET A 24 -22.00 -8.40 -4.89
N GLY A 25 -20.71 -8.07 -4.87
CA GLY A 25 -19.70 -8.59 -5.79
C GLY A 25 -19.35 -10.07 -5.62
N ARG A 26 -19.56 -10.63 -4.42
CA ARG A 26 -19.39 -12.09 -4.18
C ARG A 26 -20.46 -12.96 -4.88
N THR A 27 -21.48 -12.36 -5.47
CA THR A 27 -22.55 -13.09 -6.19
C THR A 27 -22.19 -13.32 -7.67
N THR A 28 -22.90 -14.22 -8.35
CA THR A 28 -22.59 -14.86 -9.67
C THR A 28 -21.87 -14.01 -10.74
N GLU A 29 -21.06 -14.67 -11.57
CA GLU A 29 -20.11 -14.10 -12.54
C GLU A 29 -20.66 -12.97 -13.44
N ARG A 30 -21.90 -13.06 -13.92
CA ARG A 30 -22.49 -12.06 -14.85
C ARG A 30 -22.85 -10.72 -14.19
N LEU A 31 -23.18 -10.70 -12.89
CA LEU A 31 -23.53 -9.47 -12.16
C LEU A 31 -22.32 -8.85 -11.44
N SER A 32 -21.16 -9.51 -11.49
CA SER A 32 -19.94 -9.08 -10.79
C SER A 32 -19.29 -7.80 -11.35
N ALA A 33 -19.59 -7.41 -12.59
CA ALA A 33 -18.92 -6.30 -13.27
C ALA A 33 -19.24 -4.93 -12.65
N TYR A 34 -20.52 -4.64 -12.37
CA TYR A 34 -20.92 -3.35 -11.80
C TYR A 34 -20.43 -3.14 -10.36
N PRO A 35 -20.60 -4.10 -9.41
CA PRO A 35 -20.06 -3.96 -8.07
C PRO A 35 -18.53 -3.88 -8.08
N MET A 36 -17.85 -4.56 -9.01
CA MET A 36 -16.39 -4.49 -9.14
C MET A 36 -15.92 -3.13 -9.68
N PHE A 37 -16.62 -2.55 -10.67
CA PHE A 37 -16.33 -1.20 -11.14
C PHE A 37 -16.62 -0.16 -10.04
N ALA A 38 -17.75 -0.27 -9.35
CA ALA A 38 -18.09 0.62 -8.23
C ALA A 38 -17.09 0.48 -7.07
N LEU A 39 -16.60 -0.72 -6.81
CA LEU A 39 -15.56 -0.99 -5.84
C LEU A 39 -14.24 -0.34 -6.25
N TRP A 40 -13.81 -0.52 -7.51
CA TRP A 40 -12.64 0.16 -8.06
C TRP A 40 -12.77 1.68 -7.91
N LEU A 41 -13.94 2.24 -8.23
CA LEU A 41 -14.22 3.66 -8.14
C LEU A 41 -14.17 4.15 -6.67
N LEU A 42 -14.76 3.40 -5.74
CA LEU A 42 -14.73 3.71 -4.31
C LEU A 42 -13.29 3.78 -3.78
N LEU A 43 -12.49 2.74 -4.04
CA LEU A 43 -11.09 2.70 -3.62
C LEU A 43 -10.30 3.86 -4.25
N THR A 44 -10.52 4.11 -5.54
CA THR A 44 -9.83 5.16 -6.30
C THR A 44 -10.14 6.56 -5.79
N ILE A 45 -11.42 6.88 -5.57
CA ILE A 45 -11.86 8.19 -5.10
C ILE A 45 -11.41 8.43 -3.67
N PHE A 46 -11.60 7.43 -2.79
CA PHE A 46 -11.24 7.58 -1.38
C PHE A 46 -9.73 7.74 -1.19
N ALA A 47 -8.91 7.01 -1.95
CA ALA A 47 -7.48 7.24 -1.92
C ALA A 47 -7.09 8.54 -2.65
N GLY A 48 -7.51 8.71 -3.90
CA GLY A 48 -7.04 9.75 -4.81
C GLY A 48 -7.44 11.17 -4.43
N MET A 49 -8.64 11.34 -3.86
CA MET A 49 -9.19 12.65 -3.50
C MET A 49 -8.96 13.02 -2.04
N ARG A 50 -8.11 12.28 -1.33
CA ARG A 50 -7.70 12.60 0.04
C ARG A 50 -6.82 13.86 0.06
N PHE A 51 -6.88 14.60 1.16
CA PHE A 51 -5.96 15.70 1.44
C PHE A 51 -5.39 15.57 2.85
N GLY A 52 -4.11 15.22 2.97
CA GLY A 52 -3.41 15.08 4.25
C GLY A 52 -3.01 13.65 4.60
N PRO A 53 -3.93 12.66 4.64
CA PRO A 53 -3.60 11.30 5.05
C PRO A 53 -2.50 10.62 4.23
N GLY A 54 -1.57 10.02 4.95
CA GLY A 54 -0.38 9.37 4.42
C GLY A 54 0.89 10.11 4.84
N ARG A 55 1.84 9.40 5.45
CA ARG A 55 3.15 9.92 5.89
C ARG A 55 3.91 10.58 4.74
N ASP A 56 3.83 10.00 3.55
CA ASP A 56 4.52 10.52 2.36
C ASP A 56 3.66 11.51 1.55
N PHE A 57 2.41 11.83 1.95
CA PHE A 57 1.49 12.66 1.16
C PHE A 57 2.09 14.03 0.79
N SER A 58 2.58 14.77 1.79
CA SER A 58 3.17 16.09 1.59
C SER A 58 4.41 16.04 0.70
N MET A 59 5.19 14.95 0.78
CA MET A 59 6.35 14.74 -0.08
C MET A 59 5.91 14.64 -1.55
N TYR A 60 4.93 13.80 -1.86
CA TYR A 60 4.46 13.66 -3.24
C TYR A 60 3.77 14.91 -3.75
N LEU A 61 3.02 15.61 -2.89
CA LEU A 61 2.39 16.87 -3.26
C LEU A 61 3.45 17.90 -3.65
N ASN A 62 4.49 18.08 -2.83
CA ASN A 62 5.57 19.03 -3.11
C ASN A 62 6.34 18.67 -4.39
N ILE A 63 6.64 17.38 -4.58
CA ILE A 63 7.28 16.89 -5.81
C ILE A 63 6.42 17.26 -7.04
N TYR A 64 5.10 17.07 -6.96
CA TYR A 64 4.21 17.36 -8.08
C TYR A 64 4.08 18.86 -8.35
N GLU A 65 3.90 19.68 -7.32
CA GLU A 65 3.68 21.12 -7.50
C GLU A 65 4.98 21.84 -7.90
N TYR A 66 6.09 21.52 -7.23
CA TYR A 66 7.35 22.26 -7.34
C TYR A 66 8.43 21.56 -8.20
N GLY A 67 8.25 20.29 -8.57
CA GLY A 67 9.18 19.57 -9.45
C GLY A 67 10.62 19.56 -8.93
N GLU A 68 11.56 19.90 -9.80
CA GLU A 68 13.00 19.93 -9.53
C GLU A 68 13.43 20.85 -8.37
N HIS A 69 12.58 21.80 -7.96
CA HIS A 69 12.86 22.66 -6.81
C HIS A 69 12.72 21.93 -5.46
N THR A 70 12.30 20.66 -5.46
CA THR A 70 12.21 19.84 -4.26
C THR A 70 13.38 18.85 -4.19
N PRO A 71 14.13 18.74 -3.07
CA PRO A 71 15.24 17.77 -2.94
C PRO A 71 14.85 16.32 -3.27
N ASN A 72 13.63 15.92 -2.87
CA ASN A 72 13.09 14.58 -3.10
C ASN A 72 12.77 14.28 -4.58
N TYR A 73 12.77 15.28 -5.47
CA TYR A 73 12.57 15.05 -6.90
C TYR A 73 13.78 14.31 -7.50
N HIS A 74 15.00 14.66 -7.09
CA HIS A 74 16.21 14.09 -7.70
C HIS A 74 16.38 12.59 -7.46
N VAL A 75 15.85 12.06 -6.35
CA VAL A 75 15.90 10.63 -6.01
C VAL A 75 14.87 9.77 -6.74
N LEU A 76 13.95 10.38 -7.51
CA LEU A 76 12.93 9.64 -8.27
C LEU A 76 13.50 8.94 -9.50
N GLU A 77 12.85 7.85 -9.89
CA GLU A 77 13.11 7.16 -11.14
C GLU A 77 12.84 8.07 -12.36
N PRO A 78 13.68 8.03 -13.41
CA PRO A 78 13.52 8.88 -14.59
C PRO A 78 12.13 8.80 -15.22
N PHE A 79 11.58 7.60 -15.35
CA PHE A 79 10.24 7.40 -15.92
C PHE A 79 9.15 8.08 -15.07
N TRP A 80 9.26 8.03 -13.74
CA TRP A 80 8.29 8.68 -12.84
C TRP A 80 8.35 10.21 -12.93
N LYS A 81 9.56 10.78 -13.07
CA LYS A 81 9.77 12.22 -13.31
C LYS A 81 9.06 12.67 -14.58
N GLU A 82 9.30 11.97 -15.69
CA GLU A 82 8.68 12.29 -16.97
C GLU A 82 7.15 12.25 -16.93
N MET A 83 6.57 11.28 -16.21
CA MET A 83 5.12 11.23 -16.01
C MET A 83 4.60 12.46 -15.26
N ILE A 84 5.27 12.86 -14.17
CA ILE A 84 4.90 14.06 -13.41
C ILE A 84 4.98 15.30 -14.30
N ASP A 85 6.11 15.49 -14.99
CA ASP A 85 6.31 16.69 -15.81
C ASP A 85 5.40 16.74 -17.04
N LEU A 86 5.01 15.60 -17.60
CA LEU A 86 3.98 15.54 -18.64
C LEU A 86 2.61 16.02 -18.10
N PHE A 87 2.18 15.51 -16.96
CA PHE A 87 0.91 15.92 -16.34
C PHE A 87 0.91 17.41 -15.98
N ARG A 88 2.03 17.92 -15.45
CA ARG A 88 2.21 19.35 -15.14
C ARG A 88 2.17 20.21 -16.41
N ARG A 89 2.85 19.80 -17.49
CA ARG A 89 2.82 20.49 -18.79
C ARG A 89 1.41 20.59 -19.38
N TRP A 90 0.55 19.62 -19.08
CA TRP A 90 -0.87 19.64 -19.47
C TRP A 90 -1.78 20.40 -18.49
N GLY A 91 -1.23 21.05 -17.46
CA GLY A 91 -2.00 21.79 -16.47
C GLY A 91 -2.89 20.89 -15.58
N VAL A 92 -2.57 19.60 -15.49
CA VAL A 92 -3.34 18.65 -14.67
C VAL A 92 -3.06 18.93 -13.19
N SER A 93 -4.09 18.96 -12.36
CA SER A 93 -3.94 19.17 -10.91
C SER A 93 -3.34 17.94 -10.20
N SER A 94 -2.65 18.17 -9.08
CA SER A 94 -2.14 17.10 -8.21
C SER A 94 -3.22 16.12 -7.75
N ALA A 95 -4.45 16.59 -7.52
CA ALA A 95 -5.60 15.74 -7.18
C ALA A 95 -5.96 14.74 -8.29
N VAL A 96 -5.91 15.17 -9.55
CA VAL A 96 -6.16 14.28 -10.70
C VAL A 96 -4.99 13.29 -10.86
N TRP A 97 -3.76 13.74 -10.63
CA TRP A 97 -2.59 12.86 -10.60
C TRP A 97 -2.70 11.75 -9.54
N PHE A 98 -2.97 12.10 -8.28
CA PHE A 98 -3.16 11.12 -7.21
C PHE A 98 -4.29 10.14 -7.51
N THR A 99 -5.42 10.64 -8.00
CA THR A 99 -6.55 9.81 -8.42
C THR A 99 -6.19 8.88 -9.58
N THR A 100 -5.37 9.33 -10.54
CA THR A 100 -4.91 8.50 -11.66
C THR A 100 -4.01 7.37 -11.19
N VAL A 101 -3.01 7.67 -10.34
CA VAL A 101 -2.10 6.66 -9.79
C VAL A 101 -2.86 5.64 -8.93
N ALA A 102 -3.79 6.11 -8.10
CA ALA A 102 -4.67 5.24 -7.30
C ALA A 102 -5.53 4.34 -8.21
N GLY A 103 -6.16 4.92 -9.24
CA GLY A 103 -7.00 4.21 -10.20
C GLY A 103 -6.25 3.09 -10.93
N LEU A 104 -5.05 3.38 -11.43
CA LEU A 104 -4.19 2.38 -12.07
C LEU A 104 -3.80 1.27 -11.08
N THR A 105 -3.40 1.65 -9.86
CA THR A 105 -2.99 0.70 -8.81
C THR A 105 -4.11 -0.28 -8.47
N TYR A 106 -5.32 0.22 -8.19
CA TYR A 106 -6.43 -0.65 -7.80
C TYR A 106 -7.01 -1.43 -8.98
N ALA A 107 -6.98 -0.89 -10.20
CA ALA A 107 -7.38 -1.65 -11.39
C ALA A 107 -6.48 -2.89 -11.56
N LEU A 108 -5.17 -2.72 -11.44
CA LEU A 108 -4.19 -3.79 -11.56
C LEU A 108 -4.34 -4.82 -10.42
N LEU A 109 -4.48 -4.37 -9.17
CA LEU A 109 -4.66 -5.28 -8.03
C LEU A 109 -5.96 -6.07 -8.12
N ILE A 110 -7.09 -5.43 -8.45
CA ILE A 110 -8.38 -6.11 -8.62
C ILE A 110 -8.30 -7.13 -9.77
N TYR A 111 -7.73 -6.74 -10.91
CA TYR A 111 -7.50 -7.65 -12.03
C TYR A 111 -6.65 -8.86 -11.63
N GLY A 112 -5.52 -8.62 -10.96
CA GLY A 112 -4.63 -9.68 -10.50
C GLY A 112 -5.29 -10.61 -9.49
N PHE A 113 -5.95 -10.08 -8.45
CA PHE A 113 -6.67 -10.89 -7.48
C PHE A 113 -7.78 -11.74 -8.12
N ARG A 114 -8.52 -11.18 -9.09
CA ARG A 114 -9.52 -11.93 -9.85
C ARG A 114 -8.90 -13.09 -10.63
N ARG A 115 -7.77 -12.84 -11.30
CA ARG A 115 -7.05 -13.87 -12.06
C ARG A 115 -6.44 -14.97 -11.18
N LEU A 116 -5.95 -14.60 -9.99
CA LEU A 116 -5.29 -15.54 -9.08
C LEU A 116 -6.28 -16.36 -8.25
N CYS A 117 -7.38 -15.76 -7.81
CA CYS A 117 -8.27 -16.36 -6.80
C CYS A 117 -9.58 -16.92 -7.37
N GLY A 118 -9.92 -16.63 -8.63
CA GLY A 118 -11.19 -17.06 -9.23
C GLY A 118 -12.39 -16.57 -8.42
N GLU A 119 -13.32 -17.45 -8.09
CA GLU A 119 -14.54 -17.16 -7.31
C GLU A 119 -14.27 -16.50 -5.93
N ASN A 120 -13.09 -16.74 -5.35
CA ASN A 120 -12.72 -16.23 -4.03
C ASN A 120 -11.99 -14.87 -4.07
N TRP A 121 -11.96 -14.19 -5.22
CA TRP A 121 -11.30 -12.88 -5.40
C TRP A 121 -11.73 -11.83 -4.36
N TRP A 122 -12.99 -11.84 -3.96
CA TRP A 122 -13.55 -10.91 -2.99
C TRP A 122 -12.91 -11.07 -1.61
N ILE A 123 -12.41 -12.26 -1.24
CA ILE A 123 -11.69 -12.50 0.01
C ILE A 123 -10.33 -11.80 -0.02
N ALA A 124 -9.63 -11.83 -1.15
CA ALA A 124 -8.35 -11.16 -1.30
C ALA A 124 -8.52 -9.63 -1.20
N ILE A 125 -9.56 -9.06 -1.80
CA ILE A 125 -9.84 -7.63 -1.66
C ILE A 125 -10.30 -7.27 -0.25
N LEU A 126 -11.17 -8.10 0.35
CA LEU A 126 -11.58 -7.93 1.75
C LEU A 126 -10.34 -7.86 2.66
N ALA A 127 -9.41 -8.81 2.50
CA ALA A 127 -8.15 -8.80 3.21
C ALA A 127 -7.30 -7.56 2.90
N PHE A 128 -7.18 -7.19 1.63
CA PHE A 128 -6.41 -6.01 1.21
C PHE A 128 -6.89 -4.72 1.89
N VAL A 129 -8.20 -4.55 2.09
CA VAL A 129 -8.75 -3.36 2.77
C VAL A 129 -8.71 -3.48 4.30
N LEU A 130 -8.97 -4.66 4.86
CA LEU A 130 -8.99 -4.86 6.32
C LEU A 130 -7.60 -4.93 6.95
N VAL A 131 -6.56 -5.19 6.18
CA VAL A 131 -5.16 -5.17 6.61
C VAL A 131 -4.59 -3.79 6.28
N TYR A 132 -4.18 -3.03 7.30
CA TYR A 132 -3.62 -1.68 7.14
C TYR A 132 -2.49 -1.63 6.11
N SER A 133 -1.56 -2.59 6.20
CA SER A 133 -0.46 -2.82 5.25
C SER A 133 -0.89 -3.24 3.84
N GLY A 134 -2.18 -3.20 3.50
CA GLY A 134 -2.69 -3.33 2.15
C GLY A 134 -3.16 -1.98 1.62
N TYR A 135 -4.44 -1.65 1.83
CA TYR A 135 -5.07 -0.49 1.22
C TYR A 135 -4.53 0.86 1.73
N PHE A 136 -4.37 1.02 3.04
CA PHE A 136 -4.00 2.32 3.60
C PHE A 136 -2.52 2.67 3.35
N GLU A 137 -1.64 1.67 3.32
CA GLU A 137 -0.24 1.90 2.94
C GLU A 137 -0.04 2.35 1.48
N THR A 138 -1.03 2.14 0.61
CA THR A 138 -1.01 2.72 -0.75
C THR A 138 -0.96 4.25 -0.73
N PHE A 139 -1.33 4.88 0.38
CA PHE A 139 -1.30 6.34 0.54
C PHE A 139 0.13 6.84 0.78
N ASN A 140 1.01 6.00 1.33
CA ASN A 140 2.40 6.34 1.61
C ASN A 140 3.29 5.90 0.45
N ILE A 141 3.26 4.64 0.07
CA ILE A 141 4.22 4.10 -0.88
C ILE A 141 3.59 3.90 -2.27
N MET A 142 2.95 4.96 -2.80
CA MET A 142 2.12 4.89 -4.02
C MET A 142 2.86 4.37 -5.26
N ARG A 143 4.13 4.77 -5.46
CA ARG A 143 4.98 4.27 -6.56
C ARG A 143 5.22 2.77 -6.43
N GLN A 144 5.58 2.35 -5.24
CA GLN A 144 5.82 0.94 -4.92
C GLN A 144 4.54 0.12 -5.10
N TYR A 145 3.38 0.62 -4.64
CA TYR A 145 2.11 -0.08 -4.83
C TYR A 145 1.66 -0.16 -6.28
N LEU A 146 1.96 0.84 -7.12
CA LEU A 146 1.73 0.72 -8.55
C LEU A 146 2.58 -0.40 -9.15
N ALA A 147 3.87 -0.47 -8.78
CA ALA A 147 4.75 -1.56 -9.18
C ALA A 147 4.28 -2.94 -8.65
N LEU A 148 3.78 -3.00 -7.42
CA LEU A 148 3.15 -4.20 -6.84
C LEU A 148 1.88 -4.61 -7.60
N GLY A 149 1.06 -3.64 -8.01
CA GLY A 149 -0.11 -3.86 -8.86
C GLY A 149 0.29 -4.52 -10.16
N ILE A 150 1.32 -4.01 -10.85
CA ILE A 150 1.86 -4.61 -12.08
C ILE A 150 2.35 -6.04 -11.82
N MET A 151 3.07 -6.28 -10.73
CA MET A 151 3.53 -7.62 -10.33
C MET A 151 2.37 -8.58 -10.12
N ILE A 152 1.38 -8.23 -9.29
CA ILE A 152 0.24 -9.08 -8.96
C ILE A 152 -0.63 -9.35 -10.20
N ALA A 153 -0.85 -8.33 -11.04
CA ALA A 153 -1.58 -8.45 -12.31
C ALA A 153 -0.89 -9.37 -13.32
N SER A 154 0.45 -9.37 -13.33
CA SER A 154 1.26 -10.15 -14.29
C SER A 154 1.64 -11.54 -13.77
N TYR A 155 1.57 -11.81 -12.47
CA TYR A 155 1.87 -13.13 -11.89
C TYR A 155 1.17 -14.33 -12.56
N PRO A 156 -0.11 -14.23 -13.02
CA PRO A 156 -0.73 -15.30 -13.80
C PRO A 156 0.06 -15.69 -15.05
N LEU A 157 0.76 -14.76 -15.71
CA LEU A 157 1.63 -15.05 -16.85
C LEU A 157 2.78 -15.97 -16.44
N MET A 158 3.36 -15.75 -15.26
CA MET A 158 4.41 -16.61 -14.71
C MET A 158 3.89 -18.01 -14.34
N GLN A 159 2.65 -18.12 -13.87
CA GLN A 159 2.00 -19.42 -13.62
C GLN A 159 1.73 -20.17 -14.93
N GLN A 160 1.36 -19.45 -15.99
CA GLN A 160 1.13 -19.96 -17.34
C GLN A 160 2.42 -20.18 -18.15
N LYS A 161 3.60 -20.06 -17.51
CA LYS A 161 4.93 -20.18 -18.16
C LYS A 161 5.19 -19.18 -19.29
N ARG A 162 4.44 -18.08 -19.35
CA ARG A 162 4.63 -16.96 -20.29
C ARG A 162 5.71 -16.00 -19.76
N TYR A 163 6.93 -16.51 -19.59
CA TYR A 163 8.00 -15.81 -18.88
C TYR A 163 8.45 -14.51 -19.55
N LEU A 164 8.50 -14.46 -20.89
CA LEU A 164 8.84 -13.24 -21.62
C LEU A 164 7.88 -12.09 -21.28
N TRP A 165 6.57 -12.35 -21.35
CA TRP A 165 5.55 -11.35 -21.03
C TRP A 165 5.59 -10.93 -19.56
N PHE A 166 5.82 -11.88 -18.66
CA PHE A 166 6.01 -11.58 -17.25
C PHE A 166 7.25 -10.69 -17.02
N ALA A 167 8.37 -10.98 -17.67
CA ALA A 167 9.59 -10.19 -17.58
C ALA A 167 9.40 -8.77 -18.12
N LEU A 168 8.69 -8.59 -19.24
CA LEU A 168 8.35 -7.26 -19.76
C LEU A 168 7.50 -6.45 -18.77
N CYS A 169 6.50 -7.07 -18.13
CA CYS A 169 5.74 -6.42 -17.07
C CYS A 169 6.64 -6.03 -15.89
N LEU A 170 7.59 -6.89 -15.51
CA LEU A 170 8.51 -6.60 -14.41
C LEU A 170 9.46 -5.45 -14.75
N VAL A 171 9.93 -5.34 -16.00
CA VAL A 171 10.66 -4.15 -16.48
C VAL A 171 9.80 -2.90 -16.32
N GLY A 172 8.51 -2.95 -16.70
CA GLY A 172 7.57 -1.86 -16.46
C GLY A 172 7.45 -1.48 -14.98
N ALA A 173 7.36 -2.47 -14.09
CA ALA A 173 7.33 -2.25 -12.64
C ALA A 173 8.64 -1.61 -12.13
N PHE A 174 9.79 -2.03 -12.65
CA PHE A 174 11.10 -1.46 -12.34
C PHE A 174 11.23 0.01 -12.78
N LEU A 175 10.70 0.36 -13.95
CA LEU A 175 10.68 1.74 -14.43
C LEU A 175 9.84 2.65 -13.52
N VAL A 176 8.72 2.14 -12.99
CA VAL A 176 7.89 2.86 -12.01
C VAL A 176 8.59 2.99 -10.66
N HIS A 177 9.18 1.90 -10.18
CA HIS A 177 9.89 1.88 -8.92
C HIS A 177 11.04 0.86 -8.94
N SER A 178 12.26 1.36 -8.79
CA SER A 178 13.50 0.60 -8.98
C SER A 178 13.64 -0.61 -8.04
N SER A 179 13.09 -0.54 -6.82
CA SER A 179 13.14 -1.66 -5.87
C SER A 179 12.29 -2.86 -6.31
N ALA A 180 11.45 -2.72 -7.35
CA ALA A 180 10.73 -3.84 -7.96
C ALA A 180 11.67 -4.92 -8.53
N ALA A 181 12.95 -4.60 -8.76
CA ALA A 181 13.96 -5.60 -9.12
C ALA A 181 14.05 -6.76 -8.10
N ILE A 182 13.78 -6.50 -6.81
CA ILE A 182 13.83 -7.51 -5.73
C ILE A 182 12.78 -8.62 -5.94
N ILE A 183 11.70 -8.33 -6.67
CA ILE A 183 10.61 -9.27 -6.93
C ILE A 183 11.12 -10.54 -7.60
N LEU A 184 12.01 -10.43 -8.60
CA LEU A 184 12.45 -11.58 -9.39
C LEU A 184 13.16 -12.64 -8.54
N PRO A 185 14.28 -12.34 -7.85
CA PRO A 185 14.95 -13.34 -7.02
C PRO A 185 14.02 -13.87 -5.92
N MET A 186 13.21 -13.01 -5.31
CA MET A 186 12.24 -13.40 -4.29
C MET A 186 11.23 -14.44 -4.82
N LEU A 187 10.66 -14.23 -6.01
CA LEU A 187 9.69 -15.14 -6.61
C LEU A 187 10.31 -16.49 -7.01
N LEU A 188 11.57 -16.50 -7.43
CA LEU A 188 12.30 -17.72 -7.73
C LEU A 188 12.53 -18.54 -6.45
N ILE A 189 13.01 -17.89 -5.39
CA ILE A 189 13.26 -18.53 -4.09
C ILE A 189 11.94 -19.01 -3.45
N ALA A 190 10.85 -18.24 -3.61
CA ALA A 190 9.53 -18.62 -3.10
C ALA A 190 8.96 -19.88 -3.76
N ARG A 191 9.41 -20.26 -4.96
CA ARG A 191 8.97 -21.48 -5.64
C ARG A 191 9.65 -22.76 -5.14
N ILE A 192 10.72 -22.65 -4.35
CA ILE A 192 11.42 -23.80 -3.77
C ILE A 192 10.50 -24.46 -2.73
N LYS A 193 10.45 -25.80 -2.72
CA LYS A 193 9.77 -26.58 -1.68
C LYS A 193 10.64 -26.64 -0.42
N TRP A 194 10.53 -25.63 0.43
CA TRP A 194 11.24 -25.57 1.69
C TRP A 194 10.72 -26.58 2.72
N ASN A 195 11.61 -27.06 3.59
CA ASN A 195 11.22 -27.82 4.76
C ASN A 195 10.50 -26.88 5.75
N LYS A 196 9.29 -27.26 6.18
CA LYS A 196 8.47 -26.48 7.12
C LYS A 196 9.18 -26.16 8.44
N TYR A 197 10.04 -27.06 8.93
CA TYR A 197 10.79 -26.85 10.17
C TYR A 197 11.92 -25.82 9.98
N ILE A 198 12.55 -25.80 8.80
CA ILE A 198 13.53 -24.76 8.44
C ILE A 198 12.83 -23.40 8.36
N LEU A 199 11.69 -23.31 7.66
CA LEU A 199 10.92 -22.06 7.60
C LEU A 199 10.47 -21.56 8.97
N ALA A 200 9.98 -22.47 9.82
CA ALA A 200 9.57 -22.13 11.18
C ALA A 200 10.75 -21.65 12.03
N ALA A 201 11.91 -22.30 11.94
CA ALA A 201 13.11 -21.86 12.63
C ALA A 201 13.55 -20.46 12.15
N LEU A 202 13.62 -20.24 10.84
CA LEU A 202 13.99 -18.93 10.28
C LEU A 202 13.03 -17.82 10.73
N LEU A 203 11.72 -18.09 10.78
CA LEU A 203 10.73 -17.14 11.30
C LEU A 203 11.02 -16.78 12.76
N VAL A 204 11.14 -17.78 13.64
CA VAL A 204 11.29 -17.59 15.09
C VAL A 204 12.62 -16.90 15.42
N PHE A 205 13.69 -17.22 14.71
CA PHE A 205 15.01 -16.64 14.97
C PHE A 205 15.26 -15.31 14.23
N SER A 206 14.42 -14.93 13.25
CA SER A 206 14.60 -13.68 12.49
C SER A 206 14.72 -12.40 13.34
N PRO A 207 13.99 -12.22 14.46
CA PRO A 207 14.16 -11.03 15.29
C PRO A 207 15.51 -10.98 16.01
N LEU A 208 16.07 -12.14 16.38
CA LEU A 208 17.40 -12.23 16.98
C LEU A 208 18.50 -11.96 15.94
N LEU A 209 18.30 -12.46 14.71
CA LEU A 209 19.21 -12.19 13.59
C LEU A 209 19.25 -10.71 13.21
N SER A 210 18.16 -9.97 13.40
CA SER A 210 18.12 -8.52 13.19
C SER A 210 19.17 -7.80 14.03
N GLU A 211 19.22 -8.07 15.34
CA GLU A 211 20.17 -7.42 16.25
C GLU A 211 21.63 -7.74 15.91
N LEU A 212 21.88 -8.95 15.40
CA LEU A 212 23.23 -9.40 15.05
C LEU A 212 23.70 -8.89 13.68
N LEU A 213 22.82 -8.92 12.68
CA LEU A 213 23.21 -8.74 11.27
C LEU A 213 22.92 -7.34 10.74
N LEU A 214 21.91 -6.64 11.27
CA LEU A 214 21.45 -5.38 10.68
C LEU A 214 22.57 -4.32 10.58
N PRO A 215 23.43 -4.10 11.60
CA PRO A 215 24.53 -3.13 11.47
C PRO A 215 25.48 -3.47 10.31
N SER A 216 25.92 -4.72 10.22
CA SER A 216 26.81 -5.18 9.15
C SER A 216 26.16 -5.11 7.76
N MET A 217 24.86 -5.41 7.68
CA MET A 217 24.11 -5.28 6.44
C MET A 217 23.99 -3.83 5.98
N LEU A 218 23.74 -2.89 6.90
CA LEU A 218 23.65 -1.46 6.58
C LEU A 218 24.99 -0.90 6.11
N ASP A 219 26.09 -1.28 6.75
CA ASP A 219 27.44 -0.90 6.31
C ASP A 219 27.75 -1.44 4.90
N LEU A 220 27.40 -2.71 4.62
CA LEU A 220 27.57 -3.28 3.29
C LEU A 220 26.71 -2.55 2.24
N LEU A 221 25.44 -2.27 2.56
CA LEU A 221 24.52 -1.57 1.66
C LEU A 221 25.00 -0.15 1.38
N GLY A 222 25.50 0.57 2.38
CA GLY A 222 26.08 1.91 2.21
C GLY A 222 27.25 1.95 1.24
N ASN A 223 28.03 0.86 1.15
CA ASN A 223 29.18 0.77 0.25
C ASN A 223 28.82 0.37 -1.20
N ILE A 224 27.66 -0.25 -1.41
CA ILE A 224 27.26 -0.80 -2.72
C ILE A 224 26.20 0.09 -3.41
N LEU A 225 25.35 0.75 -2.64
CA LEU A 225 24.24 1.52 -3.19
C LEU A 225 24.73 2.85 -3.79
N PRO A 226 24.17 3.28 -4.94
CA PRO A 226 24.46 4.60 -5.50
C PRO A 226 24.14 5.74 -4.53
N ASP A 227 24.89 6.85 -4.60
CA ASP A 227 24.78 8.01 -3.71
C ASP A 227 23.36 8.57 -3.54
N ARG A 228 22.51 8.45 -4.57
CA ARG A 228 21.09 8.84 -4.50
C ARG A 228 20.30 8.12 -3.40
N TYR A 229 20.79 7.00 -2.90
CA TYR A 229 20.22 6.23 -1.81
C TYR A 229 20.87 6.53 -0.45
N GLY A 230 21.93 7.37 -0.41
CA GLY A 230 22.66 7.72 0.80
C GLY A 230 21.81 8.36 1.89
N ILE A 231 20.77 9.11 1.49
CA ILE A 231 19.76 9.70 2.40
C ILE A 231 19.05 8.61 3.23
N TYR A 232 18.91 7.40 2.68
CA TYR A 232 18.28 6.27 3.36
C TYR A 232 19.25 5.48 4.23
N THR A 233 20.58 5.64 4.09
CA THR A 233 21.57 4.91 4.89
C THR A 233 22.17 5.73 6.04
N GLU A 234 21.83 7.01 6.14
CA GLU A 234 22.27 7.85 7.26
C GLU A 234 21.79 7.29 8.61
N LYS A 235 22.70 7.20 9.59
CA LYS A 235 22.41 6.75 10.96
C LYS A 235 21.26 7.50 11.63
N SER A 236 20.95 8.72 11.16
CA SER A 236 19.81 9.54 11.62
C SER A 236 18.43 8.91 11.31
N GLN A 237 18.36 7.96 10.36
CA GLN A 237 17.16 7.20 9.98
C GLN A 237 16.98 5.92 10.81
N VAL A 238 18.06 5.36 11.38
CA VAL A 238 18.06 4.12 12.19
C VAL A 238 17.34 4.31 13.54
N SER A 239 17.18 5.56 14.00
CA SER A 239 16.59 5.89 15.30
C SER A 239 15.22 6.60 15.22
N LYS A 240 14.58 6.69 14.04
CA LYS A 240 13.37 7.51 13.83
C LYS A 240 12.13 6.72 13.39
N MET A 241 11.94 5.49 13.85
CA MET A 241 10.77 4.71 13.46
C MET A 241 9.69 4.56 14.53
N GLN A 242 8.48 4.94 14.11
CA GLN A 242 7.20 4.40 14.56
C GLN A 242 6.80 3.21 13.64
N THR A 243 7.58 2.12 13.60
CA THR A 243 7.00 0.85 13.12
C THR A 243 5.85 0.45 14.05
N GLU A 244 4.92 -0.40 13.61
CA GLU A 244 3.99 -1.04 14.54
C GLU A 244 4.78 -1.83 15.59
N THR A 245 5.08 -1.18 16.72
CA THR A 245 5.76 -1.77 17.87
C THR A 245 4.76 -2.59 18.67
N GLY A 246 5.26 -3.66 19.32
CA GLY A 246 4.44 -4.51 20.18
C GLY A 246 3.91 -5.77 19.49
N LEU A 247 2.58 -5.96 19.47
CA LEU A 247 1.94 -7.24 19.16
C LEU A 247 1.83 -7.57 17.67
N TYR A 248 1.91 -6.58 16.78
CA TYR A 248 1.73 -6.78 15.34
C TYR A 248 2.75 -7.74 14.70
N PRO A 249 4.07 -7.60 14.94
CA PRO A 249 5.07 -8.50 14.35
C PRO A 249 4.94 -9.93 14.90
N LEU A 250 4.57 -10.06 16.18
CA LEU A 250 4.27 -11.36 16.79
C LEU A 250 3.05 -12.01 16.14
N PHE A 251 1.98 -11.23 15.92
CA PHE A 251 0.79 -11.71 15.23
C PHE A 251 1.11 -12.16 13.79
N LEU A 252 1.88 -11.38 13.04
CA LEU A 252 2.36 -11.76 11.70
C LEU A 252 3.15 -13.09 11.74
N MET A 253 4.02 -13.27 12.72
CA MET A 253 4.75 -14.52 12.92
C MET A 253 3.81 -15.71 13.18
N PHE A 254 2.81 -15.56 14.06
CA PHE A 254 1.82 -16.61 14.30
C PHE A 254 1.00 -16.94 13.06
N VAL A 255 0.61 -15.93 12.27
CA VAL A 255 -0.09 -16.13 10.99
C VAL A 255 0.80 -16.90 10.00
N ALA A 256 2.08 -16.54 9.87
CA ALA A 256 3.01 -17.24 9.00
C ALA A 256 3.21 -18.71 9.44
N LEU A 257 3.40 -18.95 10.75
CA LEU A 257 3.51 -20.31 11.31
C LEU A 257 2.24 -21.13 11.03
N TYR A 258 1.05 -20.56 11.23
CA TYR A 258 -0.21 -21.22 10.91
C TYR A 258 -0.25 -21.73 9.46
N PHE A 259 0.16 -20.88 8.50
CA PHE A 259 0.20 -21.28 7.08
C PHE A 259 1.27 -22.31 6.77
N VAL A 260 2.47 -22.18 7.36
CA VAL A 260 3.55 -23.17 7.22
C VAL A 260 3.08 -24.57 7.66
N PHE A 261 2.43 -24.67 8.83
CA PHE A 261 1.93 -25.95 9.33
C PHE A 261 0.64 -26.42 8.65
N SER A 262 -0.15 -25.51 8.08
CA SER A 262 -1.33 -25.83 7.27
C SER A 262 -1.01 -26.22 5.82
N ALA A 263 0.22 -26.00 5.34
CA ALA A 263 0.60 -26.14 3.93
C ALA A 263 0.22 -27.49 3.32
N LYS A 264 0.51 -28.60 4.03
CA LYS A 264 0.19 -29.96 3.56
C LYS A 264 -1.32 -30.21 3.41
N ARG A 265 -2.15 -29.57 4.25
CA ARG A 265 -3.61 -29.69 4.18
C ARG A 265 -4.17 -28.90 3.00
N ILE A 266 -3.65 -27.69 2.78
CA ILE A 266 -4.10 -26.79 1.71
C ILE A 266 -3.65 -27.33 0.34
N SER A 267 -2.43 -27.86 0.25
CA SER A 267 -1.87 -28.38 -1.00
C SER A 267 -2.62 -29.58 -1.59
N LYS A 268 -3.46 -30.27 -0.80
CA LYS A 268 -4.35 -31.34 -1.30
C LYS A 268 -5.35 -30.84 -2.35
N TYR A 269 -5.76 -29.58 -2.31
CA TYR A 269 -6.71 -29.00 -3.25
C TYR A 269 -6.19 -27.73 -3.94
N ARG A 270 -5.02 -27.21 -3.53
CA ARG A 270 -4.28 -26.11 -4.18
C ARG A 270 -2.77 -26.43 -4.24
N PRO A 271 -2.31 -27.25 -5.19
CA PRO A 271 -0.88 -27.60 -5.31
C PRO A 271 0.05 -26.39 -5.44
N GLU A 272 -0.45 -25.27 -5.99
CA GLU A 272 0.22 -24.00 -6.22
C GLU A 272 0.38 -23.12 -4.97
N ILE A 273 -0.02 -23.59 -3.78
CA ILE A 273 -0.06 -22.76 -2.56
C ILE A 273 1.33 -22.42 -1.99
N TYR A 274 2.34 -23.26 -2.22
CA TYR A 274 3.67 -23.12 -1.58
C TYR A 274 4.34 -21.76 -1.85
N PRO A 275 4.38 -21.24 -3.09
CA PRO A 275 4.89 -19.89 -3.35
C PRO A 275 4.24 -18.78 -2.53
N TYR A 276 2.93 -18.87 -2.28
CA TYR A 276 2.21 -17.86 -1.50
C TYR A 276 2.58 -17.94 -0.01
N ILE A 277 2.69 -19.15 0.53
CA ILE A 277 3.11 -19.37 1.93
C ILE A 277 4.56 -18.92 2.11
N ASN A 278 5.46 -19.31 1.21
CA ASN A 278 6.87 -18.92 1.27
C ASN A 278 7.02 -17.40 1.15
N SER A 279 6.22 -16.74 0.29
CA SER A 279 6.20 -15.28 0.21
C SER A 279 5.79 -14.66 1.55
N LEU A 280 4.70 -15.12 2.18
CA LEU A 280 4.33 -14.65 3.52
C LEU A 280 5.48 -14.84 4.53
N VAL A 281 6.14 -16.01 4.53
CA VAL A 281 7.28 -16.27 5.42
C VAL A 281 8.41 -15.27 5.19
N PHE A 282 8.80 -15.05 3.93
CA PHE A 282 9.85 -14.08 3.59
C PHE A 282 9.46 -12.65 3.94
N ALA A 283 8.19 -12.29 3.78
CA ALA A 283 7.69 -11.00 4.25
C ALA A 283 7.96 -10.85 5.74
N VAL A 284 7.50 -11.78 6.57
CA VAL A 284 7.68 -11.69 8.03
C VAL A 284 9.16 -11.68 8.43
N ILE A 285 10.00 -12.47 7.77
CA ILE A 285 11.46 -12.43 8.01
C ILE A 285 12.04 -11.05 7.67
N ILE A 286 11.71 -10.47 6.52
CA ILE A 286 12.17 -9.14 6.10
C ILE A 286 11.69 -8.08 7.09
N TYR A 287 10.42 -8.12 7.49
CA TYR A 287 9.88 -7.21 8.50
C TYR A 287 10.68 -7.29 9.81
N SER A 288 10.94 -8.51 10.29
CA SER A 288 11.71 -8.73 11.53
C SER A 288 13.16 -8.27 11.41
N LEU A 289 13.83 -8.57 10.29
CA LEU A 289 15.23 -8.20 10.07
C LEU A 289 15.42 -6.69 9.99
N PHE A 290 14.49 -5.99 9.35
CA PHE A 290 14.59 -4.55 9.12
C PHE A 290 13.73 -3.70 10.05
N LYS A 291 13.16 -4.25 11.13
CA LYS A 291 12.23 -3.52 12.03
C LYS A 291 12.72 -2.14 12.51
N ASN A 292 14.04 -1.94 12.61
CA ASN A 292 14.67 -0.69 13.04
C ASN A 292 15.15 0.19 11.86
N PHE A 293 14.75 -0.12 10.63
CA PHE A 293 15.18 0.55 9.41
C PHE A 293 14.02 0.73 8.41
N GLU A 294 13.47 1.94 8.31
CA GLU A 294 12.21 2.20 7.61
C GLU A 294 12.22 1.77 6.16
N THR A 295 13.22 2.23 5.44
CA THR A 295 13.38 1.92 4.02
C THR A 295 13.55 0.41 3.81
N GLY A 296 14.22 -0.28 4.74
CA GLY A 296 14.35 -1.73 4.73
C GLY A 296 13.02 -2.45 4.99
N VAL A 297 12.22 -1.99 5.96
CA VAL A 297 10.88 -2.54 6.20
C VAL A 297 10.03 -2.42 4.96
N ARG A 298 10.15 -1.36 4.15
CA ARG A 298 9.36 -1.22 2.91
C ARG A 298 9.58 -2.38 1.92
N ILE A 299 10.68 -3.14 2.00
CA ILE A 299 10.87 -4.35 1.17
C ILE A 299 9.82 -5.43 1.49
N PHE A 300 9.30 -5.46 2.73
CA PHE A 300 8.23 -6.34 3.20
C PHE A 300 7.02 -6.42 2.25
N TYR A 301 6.63 -5.29 1.66
CA TYR A 301 5.39 -5.19 0.88
C TYR A 301 5.43 -6.04 -0.40
N TYR A 302 6.61 -6.30 -0.98
CA TYR A 302 6.76 -7.16 -2.16
C TYR A 302 6.29 -8.60 -1.93
N PRO A 303 6.86 -9.35 -0.98
CA PRO A 303 6.37 -10.67 -0.67
C PRO A 303 5.00 -10.63 0.02
N PHE A 304 4.73 -9.61 0.83
CA PHE A 304 3.46 -9.51 1.56
C PHE A 304 2.25 -9.32 0.64
N ALA A 305 2.41 -8.75 -0.56
CA ALA A 305 1.31 -8.64 -1.52
C ALA A 305 0.66 -10.00 -1.90
N PHE A 306 1.38 -11.11 -1.74
CA PHE A 306 0.85 -12.47 -1.92
C PHE A 306 0.03 -13.00 -0.73
N PHE A 307 0.04 -12.30 0.42
CA PHE A 307 -0.78 -12.64 1.58
C PHE A 307 -2.28 -12.55 1.28
N PHE A 308 -2.70 -11.54 0.52
CA PHE A 308 -4.11 -11.34 0.18
C PHE A 308 -4.68 -12.50 -0.65
N PRO A 309 -4.05 -12.93 -1.77
CA PRO A 309 -4.50 -14.13 -2.48
C PRO A 309 -4.29 -15.41 -1.67
N LEU A 310 -3.28 -15.51 -0.78
CA LEU A 310 -3.11 -16.67 0.11
C LEU A 310 -4.35 -16.94 0.96
N LEU A 311 -4.93 -15.89 1.56
CA LEU A 311 -6.16 -16.02 2.35
C LEU A 311 -7.33 -16.54 1.51
N ALA A 312 -7.49 -16.00 0.29
CA ALA A 312 -8.53 -16.40 -0.64
C ALA A 312 -8.37 -17.86 -1.13
N LEU A 313 -7.15 -18.26 -1.46
CA LEU A 313 -6.82 -19.59 -1.97
C LEU A 313 -6.94 -20.70 -0.90
N THR A 314 -6.83 -20.32 0.38
CA THR A 314 -7.02 -21.25 1.50
C THR A 314 -8.50 -21.65 1.69
N VAL A 315 -9.43 -20.86 1.17
CA VAL A 315 -10.84 -21.24 1.14
C VAL A 315 -11.07 -22.17 -0.06
N LYS A 316 -11.57 -23.38 0.19
CA LYS A 316 -11.89 -24.32 -0.89
C LYS A 316 -12.95 -23.73 -1.83
N PRO A 317 -12.89 -24.00 -3.14
CA PRO A 317 -13.97 -23.67 -4.05
C PRO A 317 -15.32 -24.20 -3.54
N GLY A 318 -16.36 -23.38 -3.61
CA GLY A 318 -17.70 -23.71 -3.11
C GLY A 318 -17.89 -23.66 -1.58
N ASP A 319 -16.82 -23.58 -0.78
CA ASP A 319 -16.92 -23.40 0.66
C ASP A 319 -17.20 -21.95 1.04
N LYS A 320 -18.05 -21.75 2.05
CA LYS A 320 -18.33 -20.41 2.58
C LYS A 320 -17.19 -20.00 3.53
N LEU A 321 -16.72 -18.74 3.43
CA LEU A 321 -15.69 -18.19 4.34
C LEU A 321 -16.02 -18.38 5.83
N LYS A 322 -17.29 -18.32 6.21
CA LYS A 322 -17.75 -18.57 7.59
C LYS A 322 -17.44 -19.98 8.12
N ARG A 323 -17.09 -20.92 7.25
CA ARG A 323 -16.64 -22.28 7.60
C ARG A 323 -15.11 -22.36 7.79
N GLN A 324 -14.40 -21.23 7.70
CA GLN A 324 -12.95 -21.12 7.87
C GLN A 324 -12.64 -20.20 9.07
N PRO A 325 -12.91 -20.64 10.31
CA PRO A 325 -12.83 -19.79 11.50
C PRO A 325 -11.44 -19.16 11.71
N ALA A 326 -10.37 -19.86 11.32
CA ALA A 326 -9.01 -19.31 11.39
C ALA A 326 -8.83 -18.08 10.49
N ILE A 327 -9.33 -18.10 9.25
CA ILE A 327 -9.23 -16.96 8.33
C ILE A 327 -10.06 -15.78 8.84
N VAL A 328 -11.26 -16.06 9.36
CA VAL A 328 -12.11 -15.03 9.98
C VAL A 328 -11.41 -14.40 11.17
N ALA A 329 -10.83 -15.20 12.07
CA ALA A 329 -10.09 -14.70 13.23
C ALA A 329 -8.88 -13.84 12.81
N ILE A 330 -8.12 -14.28 11.79
CA ILE A 330 -6.99 -13.50 11.25
C ILE A 330 -7.47 -12.13 10.76
N LEU A 331 -8.54 -12.08 9.95
CA LEU A 331 -9.09 -10.84 9.42
C LEU A 331 -9.63 -9.91 10.52
N LEU A 332 -10.27 -10.47 11.56
CA LEU A 332 -10.76 -9.69 12.69
C LEU A 332 -9.59 -9.02 13.44
N VAL A 333 -8.51 -9.76 13.72
CA VAL A 333 -7.34 -9.20 14.41
C VAL A 333 -6.66 -8.11 13.56
N PHE A 334 -6.50 -8.34 12.25
CA PHE A 334 -6.02 -7.27 11.34
C PHE A 334 -6.94 -6.06 11.31
N SER A 335 -8.26 -6.26 11.37
CA SER A 335 -9.21 -5.16 11.43
C SER A 335 -9.05 -4.32 12.69
N ILE A 336 -8.73 -4.95 13.83
CA ILE A 336 -8.41 -4.25 15.08
C ILE A 336 -7.14 -3.41 14.92
N PHE A 337 -6.07 -3.96 14.33
CA PHE A 337 -4.85 -3.20 14.03
C PHE A 337 -5.13 -2.02 13.09
N THR A 338 -5.92 -2.24 12.03
CA THR A 338 -6.33 -1.17 11.12
C THR A 338 -7.13 -0.08 11.84
N CYS A 339 -8.14 -0.44 12.64
CA CYS A 339 -8.88 0.53 13.44
C CYS A 339 -7.97 1.33 14.37
N LYS A 340 -7.02 0.66 15.05
CA LYS A 340 -6.02 1.31 15.91
C LYS A 340 -5.26 2.38 15.11
N ASN A 341 -4.66 2.02 13.97
CA ASN A 341 -3.87 2.95 13.16
C ASN A 341 -4.68 4.10 12.58
N LEU A 342 -5.92 3.85 12.14
CA LEU A 342 -6.80 4.90 11.62
C LEU A 342 -7.29 5.86 12.71
N SER A 343 -7.41 5.38 13.95
CA SER A 343 -7.87 6.16 15.10
C SER A 343 -6.75 6.87 15.87
N ASP A 344 -5.48 6.57 15.60
CA ASP A 344 -4.35 7.19 16.30
C ASP A 344 -4.25 8.69 15.95
N ILE A 345 -4.46 9.54 16.96
CA ILE A 345 -4.47 11.00 16.81
C ILE A 345 -3.12 11.58 16.38
N ASN A 346 -2.04 10.84 16.63
CA ASN A 346 -0.68 11.20 16.24
C ASN A 346 -0.41 10.89 14.77
N GLU A 347 -1.20 9.98 14.19
CA GLU A 347 -1.10 9.60 12.79
C GLU A 347 -1.93 10.52 11.89
N SER A 348 -1.44 10.72 10.66
CA SER A 348 -2.14 11.56 9.65
C SER A 348 -3.52 11.01 9.26
N TYR A 349 -3.74 9.70 9.45
CA TYR A 349 -4.98 9.01 9.10
C TYR A 349 -6.18 9.45 9.92
N SER A 350 -5.99 9.80 11.20
CA SER A 350 -7.07 10.28 12.07
C SER A 350 -7.65 11.63 11.63
N LYS A 351 -6.94 12.34 10.74
CA LYS A 351 -7.29 13.66 10.22
C LYS A 351 -7.68 13.60 8.74
N TYR A 352 -8.36 12.53 8.33
CA TYR A 352 -8.81 12.38 6.95
C TYR A 352 -9.72 13.51 6.50
N ARG A 353 -9.43 14.06 5.31
CA ARG A 353 -10.21 15.08 4.63
C ARG A 353 -10.23 14.79 3.13
N ASN A 354 -11.30 15.21 2.47
CA ASN A 354 -11.33 15.27 1.02
C ASN A 354 -10.78 16.63 0.54
N ILE A 355 -10.24 16.69 -0.69
CA ILE A 355 -9.82 17.93 -1.34
C ILE A 355 -10.89 19.04 -1.30
N TYR A 356 -12.18 18.70 -1.32
CA TYR A 356 -13.26 19.69 -1.27
C TYR A 356 -13.46 20.33 0.12
N ASP A 357 -13.10 19.63 1.20
CA ASP A 357 -13.19 20.20 2.55
C ASP A 357 -12.24 21.39 2.71
N THR A 358 -11.07 21.34 2.06
CA THR A 358 -10.08 22.43 2.12
C THR A 358 -10.57 23.72 1.48
N ARG A 359 -11.40 23.64 0.43
CA ARG A 359 -12.03 24.82 -0.18
C ARG A 359 -12.97 25.50 0.80
N ARG A 360 -13.76 24.71 1.55
CA ARG A 360 -14.69 25.20 2.57
C ARG A 360 -13.98 25.96 3.69
N TYR A 361 -12.77 25.51 4.07
CA TYR A 361 -11.93 26.18 5.07
C TYR A 361 -11.16 27.40 4.54
N ARG A 362 -10.76 27.42 3.26
CA ARG A 362 -10.25 28.65 2.62
C ARG A 362 -11.34 29.73 2.55
N THR A 363 -12.58 29.37 2.25
CA THR A 363 -13.68 30.34 2.22
C THR A 363 -14.04 30.84 3.62
N THR A 364 -13.96 30.02 4.67
CA THR A 364 -14.21 30.49 6.06
C THR A 364 -13.07 31.34 6.61
N ALA A 365 -11.82 31.09 6.22
CA ALA A 365 -10.70 31.96 6.57
C ALA A 365 -10.80 33.33 5.85
N ILE A 366 -11.20 33.35 4.58
CA ILE A 366 -11.42 34.61 3.82
C ILE A 366 -12.61 35.39 4.37
N LEU A 367 -13.69 34.71 4.81
CA LEU A 367 -14.84 35.35 5.46
C LEU A 367 -14.56 35.80 6.90
N GLN A 368 -13.52 35.29 7.57
CA GLN A 368 -13.06 35.82 8.86
C GLN A 368 -12.08 36.99 8.69
N GLU A 369 -11.22 36.98 7.66
CA GLU A 369 -10.34 38.11 7.35
C GLU A 369 -11.10 39.35 6.85
N GLU A 370 -12.25 39.20 6.17
CA GLU A 370 -13.11 40.33 5.79
C GLU A 370 -13.74 41.07 6.99
N SER A 371 -13.66 40.53 8.21
CA SER A 371 -14.10 41.23 9.44
C SER A 371 -12.97 41.89 10.23
N ILE A 372 -11.71 41.77 9.78
CA ILE A 372 -10.51 42.27 10.51
C ILE A 372 -9.66 43.24 9.66
N ILE A 373 -9.96 43.43 8.37
CA ILE A 373 -9.23 44.38 7.52
C ILE A 373 -9.81 45.80 7.69
N SER A 374 -8.99 46.70 8.27
CA SER A 374 -9.23 48.14 8.31
C SER A 374 -9.59 48.71 6.93
N PRO A 375 -10.58 49.63 6.83
CA PRO A 375 -11.05 50.21 5.56
C PRO A 375 -9.99 50.97 4.75
N VAL A 376 -8.79 51.15 5.30
CA VAL A 376 -7.65 51.79 4.62
C VAL A 376 -6.98 50.87 3.60
N LEU A 377 -6.97 49.54 3.81
CA LEU A 377 -6.30 48.59 2.90
C LEU A 377 -7.12 48.25 1.64
N VAL A 378 -8.45 48.38 1.71
CA VAL A 378 -9.34 48.15 0.56
C VAL A 378 -9.13 49.22 -0.51
N LYS A 379 -8.76 50.45 -0.12
CA LYS A 379 -8.57 51.56 -1.07
C LYS A 379 -7.32 51.40 -1.93
N SER A 380 -6.22 50.85 -1.41
CA SER A 380 -4.97 50.68 -2.17
C SER A 380 -5.04 49.53 -3.19
N LEU A 381 -5.81 48.48 -2.91
CA LEU A 381 -6.03 47.34 -3.81
C LEU A 381 -6.96 47.66 -4.99
N VAL A 382 -7.88 48.61 -4.82
CA VAL A 382 -8.77 49.06 -5.90
C VAL A 382 -8.04 50.01 -6.85
N GLU A 383 -7.15 50.87 -6.35
CA GLU A 383 -6.38 51.81 -7.19
C GLU A 383 -5.29 51.14 -8.03
N THR A 384 -4.71 50.02 -7.57
CA THR A 384 -3.70 49.28 -8.35
C THR A 384 -4.30 48.45 -9.49
N LYS A 385 -5.57 48.04 -9.38
CA LYS A 385 -6.26 47.29 -10.45
C LYS A 385 -6.80 48.17 -11.59
N ALA A 386 -6.78 49.50 -11.44
CA ALA A 386 -7.20 50.44 -12.46
C ALA A 386 -6.05 50.93 -13.39
N ARG A 387 -4.81 50.45 -13.17
CA ARG A 387 -3.62 50.87 -13.95
C ARG A 387 -2.72 49.71 -14.42
N GLY A 388 -3.27 48.51 -14.58
CA GLY A 388 -2.56 47.34 -15.11
C GLY A 388 -3.24 46.76 -16.33
#